data_AF-M2WM29-F1
#
_entry.id   AF-M2WM29-F1
#
_cell.length_a   1.000
_cell.length_b   1.000
_cell.length_c   1.000
_cell.angle_alpha   90.00
_cell.angle_beta   90.00
_cell.angle_gamma   90.00
#
_symmetry.space_group_name_H-M   'P 1'
#
loop_
_entity.id
_entity.type
_entity.pdbx_description
1 polymer ?
#
loop_
_entity_poly.entity_id
_entity_poly.type
_entity_poly.pdbx_seq_one_letter_code
_entity_poly.pdbx_strand_id
1 'polypeptide(L)'
;MALPDLVLATVPLIQWSLICTLLFTAGIAWSFNVFLLPIIKLNPTTTAIPQLLHITTIGARTLDPANIIVALVLVLVSVLQAVYSDFSITTSWRVTALAAFILFQVAWWERLTVFPLERQAKATQERLEGAKGAESREGTWMKERDRAQFSKLLSRWGLMHMGRGTPPLIAVGMLIVWRG
;
A
#
# COMPACT_ATOMS: atom_id res chain seq x y z
N MET A 1 -35.00 -17.23 -9.33
CA MET A 1 -34.35 -15.92 -9.55
C MET A 1 -33.63 -16.03 -10.88
N ALA A 2 -33.87 -15.12 -11.83
CA ALA A 2 -33.15 -15.17 -13.10
C ALA A 2 -31.69 -14.73 -12.85
N LEU A 3 -30.74 -15.32 -13.58
CA LEU A 3 -29.31 -14.96 -13.52
C LEU A 3 -29.05 -13.43 -13.53
N PRO A 4 -29.75 -12.60 -14.35
CA PRO A 4 -29.62 -11.15 -14.30
C PRO A 4 -29.96 -10.52 -12.95
N ASP A 5 -31.02 -10.95 -12.27
CA ASP A 5 -31.45 -10.38 -10.99
C ASP A 5 -30.44 -10.63 -9.87
N LEU A 6 -29.79 -11.78 -9.89
CA LEU A 6 -28.73 -12.14 -8.93
C LEU A 6 -27.46 -11.29 -9.15
N VAL A 7 -27.12 -11.01 -10.40
CA VAL A 7 -26.00 -10.14 -10.76
C VAL A 7 -26.25 -8.70 -10.33
N LEU A 8 -27.48 -8.20 -10.54
CA LEU A 8 -27.89 -6.87 -10.10
C LEU A 8 -27.85 -6.72 -8.58
N ALA A 9 -28.32 -7.73 -7.84
CA ALA A 9 -28.28 -7.73 -6.37
C ALA A 9 -26.86 -7.75 -5.78
N THR A 10 -25.87 -8.26 -6.53
CA THR A 10 -24.49 -8.39 -6.06
C THR A 10 -23.61 -7.18 -6.39
N VAL A 11 -23.97 -6.36 -7.36
CA VAL A 11 -23.22 -5.14 -7.74
C VAL A 11 -22.98 -4.18 -6.56
N PRO A 12 -23.98 -3.85 -5.71
CA PRO A 12 -23.78 -2.98 -4.55
C PRO A 12 -22.81 -3.55 -3.51
N LEU A 13 -22.81 -4.88 -3.33
CA LEU A 13 -21.93 -5.60 -2.41
C LEU A 13 -20.49 -5.62 -2.92
N ILE A 14 -20.32 -5.82 -4.23
CA ILE A 14 -19.03 -5.72 -4.90
C ILE A 14 -18.47 -4.31 -4.73
N GLN A 15 -19.25 -3.27 -5.03
CA GLN A 15 -18.82 -1.87 -4.85
C GLN A 15 -18.39 -1.55 -3.41
N TRP A 16 -19.13 -2.02 -2.40
CA TRP A 16 -18.74 -1.84 -1.00
C TRP A 16 -17.45 -2.59 -0.64
N SER A 17 -17.31 -3.83 -1.12
CA SER A 17 -16.09 -4.62 -0.92
C SER A 17 -14.87 -3.92 -1.50
N LEU A 18 -15.05 -3.23 -2.63
CA LEU A 18 -14.01 -2.43 -3.29
C LEU A 18 -13.62 -1.19 -2.48
N ILE A 19 -14.61 -0.44 -1.97
CA ILE A 19 -14.37 0.70 -1.08
C ILE A 19 -13.60 0.24 0.17
N CYS A 20 -14.03 -0.85 0.81
CA CYS A 20 -13.35 -1.39 1.98
C CYS A 20 -11.91 -1.81 1.67
N THR A 21 -11.66 -2.42 0.51
CA THR A 21 -10.31 -2.86 0.10
C THR A 21 -9.38 -1.66 -0.16
N LEU A 22 -9.87 -0.62 -0.84
CA LEU A 22 -9.13 0.62 -1.08
C LEU A 22 -8.82 1.37 0.23
N LEU A 23 -9.79 1.42 1.16
CA LEU A 23 -9.59 2.00 2.49
C LEU A 23 -8.57 1.21 3.31
N PHE A 24 -8.62 -0.12 3.26
CA PHE A 24 -7.68 -0.98 3.98
C PHE A 24 -6.25 -0.79 3.46
N THR A 25 -6.06 -0.82 2.14
CA THR A 25 -4.73 -0.61 1.51
C THR A 25 -4.16 0.78 1.78
N ALA A 26 -5.00 1.82 1.72
CA ALA A 26 -4.63 3.18 2.12
C ALA A 26 -4.29 3.26 3.61
N GLY A 27 -5.12 2.67 4.47
CA GLY A 27 -4.97 2.67 5.92
C GLY A 27 -3.64 2.04 6.35
N ILE A 28 -3.22 0.95 5.72
CA ILE A 28 -1.90 0.34 5.95
C ILE A 28 -0.77 1.34 5.60
N ALA A 29 -0.86 1.99 4.43
CA ALA A 29 0.16 2.92 3.97
C ALA A 29 0.28 4.18 4.85
N TRP A 30 -0.85 4.68 5.35
CA TRP A 30 -0.89 5.81 6.27
C TRP A 30 -0.48 5.43 7.69
N SER A 31 -0.84 4.23 8.16
CA SER A 31 -0.41 3.73 9.47
C SER A 31 1.11 3.59 9.56
N PHE A 32 1.74 3.19 8.45
CA PHE A 32 3.20 3.18 8.33
C PHE A 32 3.80 4.58 8.56
N ASN A 33 3.19 5.62 7.97
CA ASN A 33 3.67 6.99 8.07
C ASN A 33 3.40 7.65 9.42
N VAL A 34 2.22 7.43 9.99
CA VAL A 34 1.75 8.10 11.20
C VAL A 34 2.29 7.44 12.46
N PHE A 35 2.40 6.11 12.48
CA PHE A 35 2.81 5.37 13.68
C PHE A 35 4.21 4.79 13.52
N LEU A 36 4.43 4.02 12.47
CA LEU A 36 5.61 3.14 12.39
C LEU A 36 6.91 3.93 12.18
N LEU A 37 6.93 4.90 11.26
CA LEU A 37 8.11 5.73 11.01
C LEU A 37 8.50 6.64 12.19
N PRO A 38 7.57 7.36 12.86
CA PRO A 38 7.92 8.17 14.04
C PRO A 38 8.46 7.32 15.19
N ILE A 39 7.86 6.17 15.47
CA ILE A 39 8.33 5.27 16.55
C ILE A 39 9.78 4.84 16.30
N ILE A 40 10.12 4.46 15.07
CA ILE A 40 11.48 4.02 14.71
C ILE A 40 12.47 5.18 14.75
N LYS A 41 12.05 6.40 14.36
CA LYS A 41 12.90 7.60 14.45
C LYS A 41 13.19 8.02 15.88
N LEU A 42 12.22 7.89 16.78
CA LEU A 42 12.33 8.25 18.20
C LEU A 42 13.13 7.21 18.98
N ASN A 43 12.93 5.92 18.69
CA ASN A 43 13.60 4.81 19.36
C ASN A 43 14.28 3.89 18.35
N PRO A 44 15.40 4.31 17.75
CA PRO A 44 16.14 3.45 16.85
C PRO A 44 16.82 2.36 17.70
N THR A 45 16.21 1.18 17.76
CA THR A 45 16.79 0.01 18.42
C THR A 45 17.48 -0.88 17.39
N THR A 46 18.38 -1.75 17.86
CA THR A 46 19.05 -2.76 17.03
C THR A 46 18.07 -3.71 16.35
N THR A 47 16.85 -3.86 16.89
CA THR A 47 15.79 -4.74 16.39
C THR A 47 14.76 -4.04 15.52
N ALA A 48 14.63 -2.70 15.61
CA ALA A 48 13.63 -1.94 14.88
C ALA A 48 13.82 -2.01 13.35
N ILE A 49 15.07 -1.97 12.86
CA ILE A 49 15.36 -2.07 11.43
C ILE A 49 15.03 -3.46 10.86
N PRO A 50 15.52 -4.57 11.47
CA PRO A 50 15.14 -5.91 11.02
C PRO A 50 13.63 -6.13 11.04
N GLN A 51 12.93 -5.66 12.08
CA GLN A 51 11.47 -5.78 12.18
C GLN A 51 10.75 -4.98 11.09
N LEU A 52 11.18 -3.74 10.85
CA LEU A 52 10.68 -2.90 9.78
C LEU A 52 10.83 -3.58 8.42
N LEU A 53 12.04 -4.04 8.11
CA LEU A 53 12.34 -4.76 6.87
C LEU A 53 11.46 -5.98 6.74
N HIS A 54 11.40 -6.82 7.78
CA HIS A 54 10.59 -8.04 7.78
C HIS A 54 9.10 -7.76 7.51
N ILE A 55 8.51 -6.78 8.18
CA ILE A 55 7.11 -6.38 7.98
C ILE A 55 6.91 -5.87 6.56
N THR A 56 7.83 -5.07 6.03
CA THR A 56 7.72 -4.56 4.65
C THR A 56 7.90 -5.66 3.60
N THR A 57 8.79 -6.63 3.81
CA THR A 57 8.96 -7.79 2.93
C THR A 57 7.73 -8.69 2.93
N ILE A 58 7.14 -8.95 4.10
CA ILE A 58 5.89 -9.71 4.21
C ILE A 58 4.77 -8.97 3.48
N GLY A 59 4.63 -7.67 3.76
CA GLY A 59 3.66 -6.81 3.09
C GLY A 59 3.84 -6.82 1.58
N ALA A 60 5.07 -6.74 1.07
CA ALA A 60 5.37 -6.84 -0.36
C ALA A 60 4.91 -8.17 -0.97
N ARG A 61 5.20 -9.29 -0.30
CA ARG A 61 4.86 -10.63 -0.80
C ARG A 61 3.36 -10.91 -0.80
N THR A 62 2.61 -10.33 0.12
CA THR A 62 1.17 -10.58 0.25
C THR A 62 0.32 -9.53 -0.45
N LEU A 63 0.73 -8.25 -0.44
CA LEU A 63 -0.06 -7.15 -1.00
C LEU A 63 0.09 -7.02 -2.53
N ASP A 64 1.26 -7.28 -3.11
CA ASP A 64 1.46 -7.18 -4.58
C ASP A 64 0.49 -8.12 -5.35
N PRO A 65 0.41 -9.44 -5.05
CA PRO A 65 -0.56 -10.31 -5.73
C PRO A 65 -2.00 -9.97 -5.40
N ALA A 66 -2.30 -9.54 -4.16
CA ALA A 66 -3.65 -9.14 -3.76
C ALA A 66 -4.13 -7.90 -4.54
N ASN A 67 -3.28 -6.88 -4.67
CA ASN A 67 -3.59 -5.66 -5.42
C ASN A 67 -3.87 -5.96 -6.91
N ILE A 68 -3.08 -6.86 -7.52
CA ILE A 68 -3.29 -7.28 -8.92
C ILE A 68 -4.62 -8.02 -9.06
N ILE A 69 -4.93 -8.98 -8.18
CA ILE A 69 -6.19 -9.74 -8.23
C ILE A 69 -7.39 -8.79 -8.08
N VAL A 70 -7.34 -7.86 -7.12
CA VAL A 70 -8.41 -6.88 -6.91
C VAL A 70 -8.57 -5.97 -8.13
N ALA A 71 -7.46 -5.52 -8.73
CA ALA A 71 -7.50 -4.72 -9.95
C ALA A 71 -8.13 -5.49 -11.12
N LEU A 72 -7.83 -6.78 -11.29
CA LEU A 72 -8.45 -7.62 -12.32
C LEU A 72 -9.95 -7.80 -12.09
N VAL A 73 -10.36 -8.06 -10.84
CA VAL A 73 -11.78 -8.13 -10.48
C VAL A 73 -12.49 -6.82 -10.80
N LEU A 74 -11.86 -5.67 -10.51
CA LEU A 74 -12.40 -4.36 -10.84
C LEU A 74 -12.58 -4.13 -12.34
N VAL A 75 -11.61 -4.56 -13.16
CA VAL A 75 -11.74 -4.50 -14.62
C VAL A 75 -12.93 -5.33 -15.09
N LEU A 76 -13.07 -6.57 -14.60
CA LEU A 76 -14.20 -7.44 -14.95
C LEU A 76 -15.55 -6.82 -14.56
N VAL A 77 -15.65 -6.26 -13.36
CA VAL A 77 -16.86 -5.57 -12.87
C VAL A 77 -17.15 -4.34 -13.73
N SER A 78 -16.14 -3.54 -14.08
CA SER A 78 -16.31 -2.40 -14.96
C SER A 78 -16.80 -2.78 -16.35
N VAL A 79 -16.27 -3.85 -16.94
CA VAL A 79 -16.73 -4.35 -18.24
C VAL A 79 -18.18 -4.81 -18.15
N LEU A 80 -18.52 -5.54 -17.08
CA LEU A 80 -19.89 -6.01 -16.85
C LEU A 80 -20.87 -4.85 -16.69
N GLN A 81 -20.49 -3.80 -15.96
CA GLN A 81 -21.29 -2.57 -15.82
C GLN A 81 -21.43 -1.80 -17.14
N ALA A 82 -20.40 -1.80 -17.99
CA ALA A 82 -20.43 -1.09 -19.28
C ALA A 82 -21.33 -1.77 -20.32
N VAL A 83 -21.46 -3.10 -20.25
CA VAL A 83 -22.25 -3.89 -21.20
C VAL A 83 -23.71 -4.06 -20.74
N TYR A 84 -24.01 -3.82 -19.46
CA TYR A 84 -25.37 -3.93 -18.93
C TYR A 84 -26.28 -2.81 -19.44
N SER A 85 -27.55 -3.15 -19.71
CA SER A 85 -28.55 -2.25 -20.30
C SER A 85 -29.23 -1.30 -19.31
N ASP A 86 -29.05 -1.50 -18.01
CA ASP A 86 -29.65 -0.66 -16.97
C ASP A 86 -28.82 0.61 -16.73
N PHE A 87 -29.38 1.76 -17.11
CA PHE A 87 -28.75 3.07 -17.02
C PHE A 87 -28.26 3.44 -15.61
N SER A 88 -28.90 2.91 -14.55
CA SER A 88 -28.49 3.14 -13.16
C SER A 88 -27.14 2.49 -12.82
N ILE A 89 -26.75 1.46 -13.56
CA ILE A 89 -25.52 0.68 -13.36
C ILE A 89 -24.44 1.09 -14.37
N THR A 90 -24.85 1.36 -15.62
CA THR A 90 -23.96 1.80 -16.71
C THR A 90 -23.37 3.19 -16.47
N THR A 91 -23.86 3.98 -15.53
CA THR A 91 -23.21 5.25 -15.21
C THR A 91 -21.90 5.02 -14.44
N SER A 92 -21.87 4.02 -13.54
CA SER A 92 -20.78 3.84 -12.55
C SER A 92 -19.50 3.18 -13.09
N TRP A 93 -19.52 2.59 -14.28
CA TRP A 93 -18.38 1.81 -14.81
C TRP A 93 -17.11 2.64 -14.93
N ARG A 94 -17.21 3.93 -15.25
CA ARG A 94 -16.04 4.82 -15.39
C ARG A 94 -15.29 4.98 -14.07
N VAL A 95 -16.04 5.08 -12.96
CA VAL A 95 -15.46 5.23 -11.63
C VAL A 95 -14.82 3.90 -11.19
N THR A 96 -15.48 2.78 -11.48
CA THR A 96 -14.92 1.44 -11.24
C THR A 96 -13.64 1.19 -12.06
N ALA A 97 -13.62 1.57 -13.34
CA ALA A 97 -12.44 1.50 -14.20
C ALA A 97 -11.28 2.35 -13.68
N LEU A 98 -11.58 3.58 -13.24
CA LEU A 98 -10.58 4.48 -12.64
C LEU A 98 -10.00 3.91 -11.35
N ALA A 99 -10.83 3.30 -10.49
CA ALA A 99 -10.37 2.61 -9.29
C ALA A 99 -9.45 1.40 -9.63
N ALA A 100 -9.81 0.63 -10.67
CA ALA A 100 -8.98 -0.47 -11.18
C ALA A 100 -7.61 0.04 -11.62
N PHE A 101 -7.61 1.12 -12.40
CA PHE A 101 -6.39 1.76 -12.88
C PHE A 101 -5.52 2.25 -11.73
N ILE A 102 -6.10 2.91 -10.73
CA ILE A 102 -5.38 3.41 -9.55
C ILE A 102 -4.70 2.26 -8.79
N LEU A 103 -5.39 1.13 -8.57
CA LEU A 103 -4.80 -0.03 -7.90
C LEU A 103 -3.67 -0.67 -8.72
N PHE A 104 -3.83 -0.73 -10.04
CA PHE A 104 -2.77 -1.23 -10.92
C PHE A 104 -1.53 -0.33 -10.85
N GLN A 105 -1.71 1.00 -10.84
CA GLN A 105 -0.63 1.96 -10.68
C GLN A 105 0.05 1.85 -9.31
N VAL A 106 -0.71 1.54 -8.25
CA VAL A 106 -0.15 1.30 -6.90
C VAL A 106 0.80 0.10 -6.90
N ALA A 107 0.42 -1.02 -7.53
CA ALA A 107 1.30 -2.20 -7.64
C ALA A 107 2.59 -1.89 -8.42
N TRP A 108 2.47 -1.12 -9.51
CA TRP A 108 3.63 -0.65 -10.28
C TRP A 108 4.53 0.29 -9.47
N TRP A 109 3.94 1.21 -8.71
CA TRP A 109 4.64 2.16 -7.85
C TRP A 109 5.47 1.45 -6.77
N GLU A 110 4.92 0.40 -6.15
CA GLU A 110 5.62 -0.40 -5.14
C GLU A 110 6.92 -1.00 -5.70
N ARG A 111 6.87 -1.53 -6.93
CA ARG A 111 8.05 -2.11 -7.60
C ARG A 111 9.16 -1.10 -7.86
N LEU A 112 8.81 0.12 -8.27
CA LEU A 112 9.77 1.14 -8.64
C LEU A 112 10.34 1.93 -7.46
N THR A 113 9.57 2.08 -6.37
CA THR A 113 9.92 3.04 -5.32
C THR A 113 10.13 2.41 -3.95
N VAL A 114 9.34 1.40 -3.58
CA VAL A 114 9.36 0.80 -2.24
C VAL A 114 10.42 -0.29 -2.16
N PHE A 115 10.48 -1.21 -3.14
CA PHE A 115 11.44 -2.33 -3.12
C PHE A 115 12.92 -1.91 -3.24
N PRO A 116 13.30 -0.85 -3.99
CA PRO A 116 14.69 -0.37 -3.97
C PRO A 116 15.12 0.19 -2.61
N LEU A 117 14.19 0.79 -1.85
CA LEU A 117 14.47 1.30 -0.51
C LEU A 117 14.66 0.16 0.50
N GLU A 118 13.90 -0.92 0.36
CA GLU A 118 14.09 -2.15 1.15
C GLU A 118 15.50 -2.72 0.96
N ARG A 119 15.99 -2.79 -0.29
CA ARG A 119 17.37 -3.23 -0.57
C ARG A 119 18.43 -2.33 0.06
N GLN A 120 18.23 -1.01 0.04
CA GLN A 120 19.15 -0.06 0.66
C GLN A 120 19.14 -0.17 2.19
N ALA A 121 17.98 -0.38 2.81
CA ALA A 121 17.86 -0.60 4.24
C ALA A 121 18.49 -1.94 4.66
N LYS A 122 18.34 -3.01 3.87
CA LYS A 122 19.02 -4.29 4.09
C LYS A 122 20.54 -4.16 4.02
N ALA A 123 21.07 -3.46 3.01
CA ALA A 123 22.51 -3.18 2.91
C ALA A 123 23.04 -2.35 4.10
N THR A 124 22.20 -1.46 4.65
CA THR A 124 22.52 -0.68 5.86
C THR A 124 22.55 -1.58 7.10
N GLN A 125 21.60 -2.52 7.23
CA GLN A 125 21.60 -3.52 8.30
C GLN A 125 22.85 -4.42 8.24
N GLU A 126 23.17 -4.97 7.07
CA GLU A 126 24.35 -5.85 6.89
C GLU A 126 25.67 -5.14 7.26
N ARG A 127 25.81 -3.86 6.90
CA ARG A 127 26.96 -3.03 7.32
C ARG A 127 27.05 -2.85 8.84
N LEU A 128 25.91 -2.66 9.50
CA LEU A 128 25.85 -2.48 10.96
C LEU A 128 26.10 -3.80 11.69
N GLU A 129 25.62 -4.93 11.17
CA GLU A 129 25.88 -6.27 11.72
C GLU A 129 27.34 -6.70 11.54
N GLY A 130 27.94 -6.41 10.39
CA GLY A 130 29.39 -6.64 10.17
C GLY A 130 30.29 -5.80 11.09
N ALA A 131 29.83 -4.60 11.48
CA ALA A 131 30.55 -3.74 12.43
C ALA A 131 30.38 -4.16 13.90
N LYS A 132 29.32 -4.91 14.26
CA LYS A 132 29.09 -5.42 15.63
C LYS A 132 30.13 -6.43 16.09
N GLY A 133 30.92 -7.03 15.17
CA GLY A 133 32.05 -7.88 15.52
C GLY A 133 33.23 -7.13 16.16
N ALA A 134 33.26 -5.79 16.11
CA ALA A 134 34.39 -5.00 16.58
C ALA A 134 34.19 -4.28 17.92
N GLU A 135 32.99 -3.79 18.27
CA GLU A 135 32.79 -3.01 19.50
C GLU A 135 31.30 -2.99 19.92
N SER A 136 30.92 -3.86 20.86
CA SER A 136 29.60 -3.83 21.50
C SER A 136 29.73 -3.28 22.92
N ARG A 137 29.67 -1.95 23.06
CA ARG A 137 29.27 -1.30 24.33
C ARG A 137 28.00 -0.52 24.08
N GLU A 138 26.99 -0.84 24.88
CA GLU A 138 25.71 -0.15 24.99
C GLU A 138 25.90 1.36 25.08
N GLY A 139 25.19 2.10 24.24
CA GLY A 139 25.12 3.57 24.32
C GLY A 139 24.75 4.22 22.99
N THR A 140 25.28 3.72 21.88
CA THR A 140 25.00 4.29 20.55
C THR A 140 25.07 3.19 19.50
N TRP A 141 23.94 2.54 19.23
CA TRP A 141 23.86 1.43 18.28
C TRP A 141 24.18 1.85 16.82
N MET A 142 24.12 3.15 16.53
CA MET A 142 24.44 3.77 15.25
C MET A 142 25.32 5.00 15.49
N LYS A 143 26.37 5.17 14.68
CA LYS A 143 27.10 6.44 14.61
C LYS A 143 26.15 7.53 14.10
N GLU A 144 26.33 8.77 14.53
CA GLU A 144 25.44 9.89 14.17
C GLU A 144 25.26 10.06 12.66
N ARG A 145 26.33 9.81 11.89
CA ARG A 145 26.30 9.79 10.42
C ARG A 145 25.34 8.74 9.85
N ASP A 146 25.38 7.52 10.38
CA ASP A 146 24.54 6.42 9.93
C ASP A 146 23.08 6.68 10.34
N ARG A 147 22.86 7.23 11.55
CA ARG A 147 21.55 7.66 12.03
C ARG A 147 20.91 8.70 11.11
N ALA A 148 21.68 9.71 10.69
CA ALA A 148 21.21 10.73 9.76
C ALA A 148 20.85 10.14 8.38
N GLN A 149 21.69 9.23 7.86
CA GLN A 149 21.43 8.55 6.59
C GLN A 149 20.17 7.67 6.67
N PHE A 150 19.98 6.94 7.77
CA PHE A 150 18.81 6.11 8.00
C PHE A 150 17.54 6.93 8.17
N SER A 151 17.58 8.04 8.92
CA SER A 151 16.44 8.96 9.05
C SER A 151 16.03 9.55 7.69
N LYS A 152 17.00 9.86 6.82
CA LYS A 152 16.73 10.31 5.44
C LYS A 152 16.08 9.21 4.60
N LEU A 153 16.54 7.95 4.71
CA LEU A 153 15.91 6.80 4.06
C LEU A 153 14.47 6.60 4.53
N LEU A 154 14.23 6.62 5.85
CA LEU A 154 12.90 6.51 6.43
C LEU A 154 11.96 7.63 5.96
N SER A 155 12.46 8.85 5.86
CA SER A 155 11.67 10.00 5.39
C SER A 155 11.29 9.85 3.91
N ARG A 156 12.23 9.40 3.07
CA ARG A 156 11.93 9.05 1.67
C ARG A 156 10.92 7.92 1.59
N TRP A 157 11.07 6.89 2.42
CA TRP A 157 10.17 5.76 2.45
C TRP A 157 8.75 6.17 2.83
N GLY A 158 8.63 7.03 3.83
CA GLY A 158 7.35 7.63 4.22
C GLY A 158 6.68 8.37 3.08
N LEU A 159 7.42 9.25 2.40
CA LEU A 159 6.90 9.98 1.24
C LEU A 159 6.41 9.03 0.13
N MET A 160 7.13 7.94 -0.14
CA MET A 160 6.71 6.94 -1.13
C MET A 160 5.46 6.19 -0.69
N HIS A 161 5.31 5.89 0.61
CA HIS A 161 4.09 5.28 1.16
C HIS A 161 2.91 6.25 1.19
N MET A 162 3.13 7.56 1.41
CA MET A 162 2.08 8.58 1.27
C MET A 162 1.60 8.66 -0.18
N GLY A 163 2.53 8.69 -1.14
CA GLY A 163 2.24 8.63 -2.57
C GLY A 163 1.46 7.37 -2.96
N ARG A 164 1.73 6.24 -2.30
CA ARG A 164 0.96 4.99 -2.47
C ARG A 164 -0.44 5.04 -1.86
N GLY A 165 -0.58 5.60 -0.66
CA GLY A 165 -1.81 5.57 0.12
C GLY A 165 -2.83 6.64 -0.28
N THR A 166 -2.41 7.73 -0.91
CA THR A 166 -3.29 8.86 -1.26
C THR A 166 -4.23 8.55 -2.45
N PRO A 167 -3.77 7.96 -3.57
CA PRO A 167 -4.64 7.68 -4.71
C PRO A 167 -5.82 6.74 -4.38
N PRO A 168 -5.66 5.66 -3.59
CA PRO A 168 -6.81 4.86 -3.15
C PRO A 168 -7.83 5.64 -2.32
N LEU A 169 -7.40 6.60 -1.49
CA LEU A 169 -8.34 7.47 -0.75
C LEU A 169 -9.13 8.39 -1.68
N ILE A 170 -8.47 8.95 -2.70
CA ILE A 170 -9.15 9.75 -3.73
C ILE A 170 -10.17 8.88 -4.47
N ALA A 171 -9.79 7.66 -4.86
CA ALA A 171 -10.69 6.70 -5.51
C ALA A 171 -11.91 6.37 -4.64
N VAL A 172 -11.71 6.17 -3.33
CA VAL A 172 -12.82 5.96 -2.37
C VAL A 172 -13.72 7.17 -2.31
N GLY A 173 -13.17 8.38 -2.19
CA GLY A 173 -13.97 9.61 -2.18
C GLY A 173 -14.84 9.74 -3.43
N MET A 174 -14.26 9.44 -4.61
CA MET A 174 -15.01 9.40 -5.87
C MET A 174 -16.12 8.34 -5.84
N LEU A 175 -15.82 7.11 -5.42
CA LEU A 175 -16.80 6.01 -5.34
C LEU A 175 -17.95 6.29 -4.37
N ILE A 176 -17.71 7.01 -3.28
CA ILE A 176 -18.74 7.38 -2.30
C ILE A 176 -19.60 8.53 -2.84
N VAL A 177 -18.98 9.60 -3.37
CA VAL A 177 -19.70 10.78 -3.88
C VAL A 177 -20.58 10.42 -5.07
N TRP A 178 -20.11 9.54 -5.96
CA TRP A 178 -20.86 9.15 -7.16
C TRP A 178 -22.00 8.17 -6.88
N ARG A 179 -22.14 7.71 -5.63
CA ARG A 179 -23.16 6.76 -5.19
C ARG A 179 -24.29 7.42 -4.39
N GLY A 180 -24.05 8.60 -3.81
CA GLY A 180 -25.06 9.42 -3.13
C GLY A 180 -25.79 10.31 -4.12
#